data_AF-A0A2Z6S2I2-F1
#
_entry.id   AF-A0A2Z6S2I2-F1
#
_cell.length_a   1.000
_cell.length_b   1.000
_cell.length_c   1.000
_cell.angle_alpha   90.00
_cell.angle_beta   90.00
_cell.angle_gamma   90.00
#
_symmetry.space_group_name_H-M   'P 1'
#
loop_
_entity.id
_entity.type
_entity.pdbx_description
1 polymer ?
#
loop_
_entity_poly.entity_id
_entity_poly.type
_entity_poly.pdbx_seq_one_letter_code
_entity_poly.pdbx_strand_id
1 'polypeptide(L)'
;MYLDSGNIKVYETPLPFHARTAGKIIGLMTIWNGQDFDYASEKTLILGLNIERKPDCMIAPIYCPRPAAGQASSSTRTAYPTMIVLSIKIFGVRADNTIALTASLYLRTSPTSLIPIMIISFGTAGIDTSIVNYINGIGVLPGNLIGVGFTDPNNNNNNYPSCNVANIPTYLLNIPGAALFNEVSAPLRPVEFAAGFTLDLWELQVVIRRQLNI
;
A
#
# COMPACT_ATOMS: atom_id res chain seq x y z
N MET A 1 -2.01 -18.18 -3.51
CA MET A 1 -2.10 -18.40 -4.97
C MET A 1 -2.96 -17.31 -5.62
N TYR A 2 -2.57 -16.79 -6.79
CA TYR A 2 -3.34 -15.87 -7.64
C TYR A 2 -3.00 -16.08 -9.13
N LEU A 3 -3.86 -15.62 -10.04
CA LEU A 3 -3.67 -15.70 -11.48
C LEU A 3 -2.95 -14.45 -12.02
N ASP A 4 -1.93 -14.59 -12.85
CA ASP A 4 -1.18 -13.48 -13.42
C ASP A 4 -0.84 -13.71 -14.88
N SER A 5 -1.51 -12.96 -15.76
CA SER A 5 -1.31 -13.06 -17.21
C SER A 5 -1.43 -14.52 -17.69
N GLY A 6 -2.45 -15.22 -17.20
CA GLY A 6 -2.70 -16.63 -17.51
C GLY A 6 -1.86 -17.65 -16.74
N ASN A 7 -0.93 -17.21 -15.89
CA ASN A 7 -0.10 -18.10 -15.08
C ASN A 7 -0.56 -18.14 -13.62
N ILE A 8 -0.60 -19.33 -13.04
CA ILE A 8 -0.85 -19.48 -11.60
C ILE A 8 0.44 -19.14 -10.84
N LYS A 9 0.38 -18.16 -9.95
CA LYS A 9 1.47 -17.80 -9.03
C LYS A 9 1.11 -18.19 -7.61
N VAL A 10 2.00 -18.95 -6.96
CA VAL A 10 1.91 -19.26 -5.52
C VAL A 10 2.88 -18.33 -4.79
N TYR A 11 2.37 -17.55 -3.83
CA TYR A 11 3.21 -16.75 -2.95
C TYR A 11 3.62 -17.60 -1.74
N GLU A 12 4.80 -17.32 -1.20
CA GLU A 12 5.26 -17.89 0.06
C GLU A 12 4.31 -17.55 1.19
N THR A 13 4.14 -18.47 2.15
CA THR A 13 3.33 -18.22 3.34
C THR A 13 3.88 -16.99 4.08
N PRO A 14 3.04 -15.98 4.38
CA PRO A 14 3.51 -14.77 5.03
C PRO A 14 4.12 -15.11 6.39
N LEU A 15 5.35 -14.62 6.62
CA LEU A 15 6.02 -14.76 7.89
C LEU A 15 5.26 -13.98 8.99
N PRO A 16 5.41 -14.34 10.28
CA PRO A 16 4.64 -13.71 11.36
C PRO A 16 4.73 -12.18 11.40
N PHE A 17 5.91 -11.62 11.08
CA PHE A 17 6.11 -10.18 11.04
C PHE A 17 5.34 -9.50 9.89
N HIS A 18 5.16 -10.18 8.76
CA HIS A 18 4.34 -9.69 7.66
C HIS A 18 2.86 -9.61 8.07
N ALA A 19 2.32 -10.72 8.61
CA ALA A 19 0.94 -10.78 9.06
C ALA A 19 0.62 -9.77 10.17
N ARG A 20 1.54 -9.57 11.12
CA ARG A 20 1.39 -8.55 12.19
C ARG A 20 1.46 -7.12 11.65
N THR A 21 2.25 -6.87 10.62
CA THR A 21 2.35 -5.55 9.97
C THR A 21 1.04 -5.22 9.25
N ALA A 22 0.51 -6.16 8.45
CA ALA A 22 -0.80 -6.02 7.81
C ALA A 22 -1.91 -5.81 8.86
N GLY A 23 -1.90 -6.59 9.94
CA GLY A 23 -2.85 -6.43 11.05
C GLY A 23 -2.75 -5.06 11.75
N LYS A 24 -1.55 -4.51 11.92
CA LYS A 24 -1.36 -3.15 12.47
C LYS A 24 -1.94 -2.09 11.53
N ILE A 25 -1.73 -2.20 10.22
CA ILE A 25 -2.34 -1.29 9.23
C ILE A 25 -3.86 -1.33 9.32
N ILE A 26 -4.46 -2.53 9.25
CA ILE A 26 -5.91 -2.71 9.34
C ILE A 26 -6.43 -2.14 10.67
N GLY A 27 -5.76 -2.41 11.79
CA GLY A 27 -6.15 -1.88 13.09
C GLY A 27 -6.11 -0.36 13.17
N LEU A 28 -5.06 0.27 12.66
CA LEU A 28 -4.94 1.74 12.60
C LEU A 28 -6.07 2.35 11.76
N MET A 29 -6.35 1.77 10.59
CA MET A 29 -7.41 2.26 9.72
C MET A 29 -8.80 2.02 10.30
N THR A 30 -9.02 0.89 10.98
CA THR A 30 -10.30 0.59 11.66
C THR A 30 -10.57 1.57 12.80
N ILE A 31 -9.53 1.96 13.56
CA ILE A 31 -9.65 2.99 14.59
C ILE A 31 -10.00 4.34 13.96
N TRP A 32 -9.38 4.66 12.81
CA TRP A 32 -9.66 5.90 12.10
C TRP A 32 -11.09 5.94 11.54
N ASN A 33 -11.54 4.89 10.85
CA ASN A 33 -12.89 4.84 10.29
C ASN A 33 -13.42 3.40 10.10
N GLY A 34 -13.86 2.77 11.18
CA GLY A 34 -14.50 1.46 11.14
C GLY A 34 -15.96 1.45 10.68
N GLN A 35 -16.56 2.61 10.36
CA GLN A 35 -18.00 2.70 10.03
C GLN A 35 -18.28 2.79 8.53
N ASP A 36 -17.36 3.37 7.76
CA ASP A 36 -17.58 3.62 6.33
C ASP A 36 -16.83 2.65 5.42
N PHE A 37 -15.93 1.83 5.98
CA PHE A 37 -15.04 0.96 5.22
C PHE A 37 -15.05 -0.50 5.69
N ASP A 38 -14.98 -1.39 4.71
CA ASP A 38 -14.55 -2.76 4.87
C ASP A 38 -13.03 -2.85 4.72
N TYR A 39 -12.39 -3.49 5.70
CA TYR A 39 -10.96 -3.81 5.68
C TYR A 39 -10.75 -5.30 5.53
N ALA A 40 -9.84 -5.71 4.65
CA ALA A 40 -9.53 -7.12 4.45
C ALA A 40 -8.05 -7.33 4.16
N SER A 41 -7.54 -8.50 4.53
CA SER A 41 -6.32 -9.09 3.98
C SER A 41 -6.68 -10.26 3.06
N GLU A 42 -5.76 -10.66 2.18
CA GLU A 42 -5.87 -11.90 1.38
C GLU A 42 -7.06 -11.97 0.39
N LYS A 43 -7.82 -10.88 0.22
CA LYS A 43 -8.95 -10.80 -0.70
C LYS A 43 -8.47 -10.84 -2.14
N THR A 44 -8.98 -11.78 -2.95
CA THR A 44 -8.68 -11.82 -4.38
C THR A 44 -9.27 -10.59 -5.08
N LEU A 45 -8.40 -9.87 -5.78
CA LEU A 45 -8.74 -8.75 -6.64
C LEU A 45 -8.64 -9.20 -8.09
N ILE A 46 -9.74 -9.18 -8.83
CA ILE A 46 -9.69 -9.36 -10.29
C ILE A 46 -9.41 -7.99 -10.91
N LEU A 47 -8.25 -7.87 -11.56
CA LEU A 47 -7.75 -6.64 -12.18
C LEU A 47 -7.93 -6.62 -13.71
N GLY A 48 -8.27 -7.77 -14.30
CA GLY A 48 -8.53 -7.90 -15.73
C GLY A 48 -8.75 -9.36 -16.13
N LEU A 49 -8.93 -9.61 -17.43
CA LEU A 49 -9.01 -10.97 -17.95
C LEU A 49 -7.70 -11.71 -17.64
N ASN A 50 -7.80 -12.81 -16.89
CA ASN A 50 -6.66 -13.61 -16.42
C ASN A 50 -5.63 -12.85 -15.57
N ILE A 51 -6.05 -11.79 -14.88
CA ILE A 51 -5.20 -11.05 -13.95
C ILE A 51 -5.93 -10.88 -12.62
N GLU A 52 -5.37 -11.52 -11.61
CA GLU A 52 -5.78 -11.45 -10.22
C GLU A 52 -4.58 -11.07 -9.33
N ARG A 53 -4.85 -10.44 -8.19
CA ARG A 53 -3.85 -10.16 -7.16
C ARG A 53 -4.45 -10.35 -5.77
N LYS A 54 -3.59 -10.59 -4.79
CA LYS A 54 -3.96 -10.59 -3.38
C LYS A 54 -3.11 -9.56 -2.64
N PRO A 55 -3.69 -8.45 -2.19
CA PRO A 55 -2.97 -7.43 -1.47
C PRO A 55 -2.77 -7.83 0.00
N ASP A 56 -1.78 -7.21 0.63
CA ASP A 56 -1.53 -7.36 2.07
C ASP A 56 -2.68 -6.73 2.87
N CYS A 57 -3.11 -5.54 2.45
CA CYS A 57 -4.26 -4.82 2.98
C CYS A 57 -5.12 -4.25 1.85
N MET A 58 -6.43 -4.38 1.99
CA MET A 58 -7.44 -3.83 1.11
C MET A 58 -8.42 -2.98 1.92
N ILE A 59 -8.77 -1.82 1.35
CA ILE A 59 -9.79 -0.91 1.88
C ILE A 59 -10.87 -0.74 0.81
N ALA A 60 -12.14 -0.90 1.19
CA ALA A 60 -13.29 -0.61 0.34
C ALA A 60 -14.37 0.15 1.09
N PRO A 61 -14.98 1.18 0.48
CA PRO A 61 -16.14 1.84 1.07
C PRO A 61 -17.39 0.92 1.05
N ILE A 62 -18.16 0.94 2.13
CA ILE A 62 -19.37 0.10 2.32
C ILE A 62 -20.53 0.59 1.43
N TYR A 63 -20.62 1.90 1.19
CA TYR A 63 -21.77 2.54 0.52
C TYR A 63 -21.61 2.73 -0.99
N CYS A 64 -20.73 1.97 -1.63
CA CYS A 64 -20.56 2.09 -3.08
C CYS A 64 -21.66 1.35 -3.86
N PRO A 65 -22.14 1.95 -4.97
CA PRO A 65 -23.13 1.30 -5.82
C PRO A 65 -22.57 0.02 -6.46
N ARG A 66 -23.46 -0.94 -6.73
CA ARG A 66 -23.12 -2.15 -7.49
C ARG A 66 -22.73 -1.76 -8.92
N PRO A 67 -21.73 -2.39 -9.56
CA PRO A 67 -21.35 -2.05 -10.93
C PRO A 67 -22.48 -2.45 -11.87
N ALA A 68 -22.54 -1.80 -13.03
CA ALA A 68 -23.48 -2.18 -14.06
C ALA A 68 -23.23 -3.64 -14.52
N ALA A 69 -24.29 -4.32 -14.97
CA ALA A 69 -24.17 -5.66 -15.50
C ALA A 69 -23.14 -5.70 -16.66
N GLY A 70 -22.18 -6.62 -16.60
CA GLY A 70 -21.08 -6.73 -17.58
C GLY A 70 -19.77 -6.06 -17.16
N GLN A 71 -19.74 -5.31 -16.05
CA GLN A 71 -18.48 -4.82 -15.47
C GLN A 71 -17.83 -5.86 -14.55
N ALA A 72 -16.50 -5.82 -14.45
CA ALA A 72 -15.72 -6.73 -13.61
C ALA A 72 -16.24 -6.67 -12.15
N SER A 73 -16.62 -7.83 -11.62
CA SER A 73 -17.15 -8.01 -10.27
C SER A 73 -16.43 -9.17 -9.58
N SER A 74 -16.51 -9.25 -8.26
CA SER A 74 -16.03 -10.45 -7.54
C SER A 74 -16.82 -11.68 -7.97
N SER A 75 -16.32 -12.87 -7.64
CA SER A 75 -17.04 -14.14 -7.85
C SER A 75 -18.43 -14.16 -7.17
N THR A 76 -18.68 -13.26 -6.21
CA THR A 76 -19.97 -13.03 -5.54
C THR A 76 -20.83 -11.94 -6.19
N ARG A 77 -20.45 -11.43 -7.38
CA ARG A 77 -21.11 -10.32 -8.10
C ARG A 77 -21.22 -9.02 -7.29
N THR A 78 -20.32 -8.83 -6.33
CA THR A 78 -20.20 -7.58 -5.57
C THR A 78 -19.37 -6.60 -6.39
N ALA A 79 -19.61 -5.30 -6.23
CA ALA A 79 -18.71 -4.29 -6.77
C ALA A 79 -17.28 -4.59 -6.33
N TYR A 80 -16.31 -4.20 -7.16
CA TYR A 80 -15.01 -3.79 -6.65
C TYR A 80 -15.13 -2.29 -6.40
N PRO A 81 -15.81 -1.84 -5.33
CA PRO A 81 -15.84 -0.43 -5.02
C PRO A 81 -14.38 -0.01 -4.82
N THR A 82 -14.05 1.20 -5.23
CA THR A 82 -12.69 1.74 -5.28
C THR A 82 -11.74 1.10 -4.26
N MET A 83 -10.78 0.34 -4.78
CA MET A 83 -9.80 -0.37 -3.96
C MET A 83 -8.52 0.43 -3.91
N ILE A 84 -8.18 0.84 -2.69
CA ILE A 84 -6.81 1.23 -2.39
C ILE A 84 -6.10 -0.03 -1.93
N VAL A 85 -4.96 -0.29 -2.55
CA VAL A 85 -4.09 -1.41 -2.20
C VAL A 85 -2.81 -0.84 -1.63
N LEU A 86 -2.51 -1.26 -0.41
CA LEU A 86 -1.23 -1.04 0.25
C LEU A 86 -0.46 -2.34 0.20
N SER A 87 0.79 -2.28 -0.27
CA SER A 87 1.73 -3.38 -0.17
C SER A 87 2.95 -2.97 0.62
N ILE A 88 3.38 -3.81 1.55
CA ILE A 88 4.57 -3.62 2.36
C ILE A 88 5.59 -4.70 2.02
N LYS A 89 6.69 -4.33 1.37
CA LYS A 89 7.82 -5.24 1.18
C LYS A 89 8.80 -5.09 2.32
N ILE A 90 9.08 -6.21 2.98
CA ILE A 90 10.11 -6.32 4.02
C ILE A 90 11.30 -7.02 3.40
N PHE A 91 12.44 -6.34 3.30
CA PHE A 91 13.68 -6.95 2.84
C PHE A 91 14.39 -7.64 4.01
N GLY A 92 15.23 -8.63 3.71
CA GLY A 92 15.98 -9.36 4.73
C GLY A 92 16.83 -8.44 5.60
N VAL A 93 16.98 -8.79 6.87
CA VAL A 93 17.86 -8.09 7.81
C VAL A 93 19.30 -8.17 7.30
N ARG A 94 19.97 -7.02 7.25
CA ARG A 94 21.38 -6.94 6.84
C ARG A 94 22.28 -7.31 8.01
N ALA A 95 23.54 -7.64 7.70
CA ALA A 95 24.54 -8.02 8.70
C ALA A 95 24.79 -6.92 9.77
N ASP A 96 24.51 -5.66 9.44
CA ASP A 96 24.62 -4.50 10.33
C ASP A 96 23.33 -4.20 11.12
N ASN A 97 22.37 -5.14 11.16
CA ASN A 97 21.05 -4.99 11.78
C ASN A 97 20.19 -3.86 11.18
N THR A 98 20.53 -3.37 9.99
CA THR A 98 19.66 -2.46 9.25
C THR A 98 18.64 -3.23 8.41
N ILE A 99 17.53 -2.56 8.11
CA ILE A 99 16.46 -3.08 7.27
C ILE A 99 16.07 -2.05 6.23
N ALA A 100 15.84 -2.53 5.01
CA ALA A 100 15.15 -1.79 3.97
C ALA A 100 13.70 -2.26 3.93
N LEU A 101 12.77 -1.34 3.76
CA LEU A 101 11.33 -1.58 3.68
C LEU A 101 10.75 -0.70 2.58
N THR A 102 9.69 -1.14 1.89
CA THR A 102 8.95 -0.26 0.98
C THR A 102 7.46 -0.33 1.24
N ALA A 103 6.82 0.82 1.26
CA ALA A 103 5.38 0.96 1.20
C ALA A 103 4.98 1.41 -0.20
N SER A 104 4.15 0.62 -0.87
CA SER A 104 3.67 0.91 -2.23
C SER A 104 2.17 1.15 -2.20
N LEU A 105 1.75 2.31 -2.72
CA LEU A 105 0.36 2.72 -2.83
C LEU A 105 -0.12 2.53 -4.27
N TYR A 106 -1.18 1.74 -4.43
CA TYR A 106 -1.85 1.53 -5.70
C TYR A 106 -3.27 2.08 -5.63
N LEU A 107 -3.66 2.81 -6.67
CA LEU A 107 -5.03 3.26 -6.86
C LEU A 107 -5.65 2.48 -8.02
N ARG A 108 -6.77 1.79 -7.75
CA ARG A 108 -7.53 1.11 -8.80
C ARG A 108 -8.04 2.06 -9.89
N THR A 109 -8.31 3.31 -9.52
CA THR A 109 -8.75 4.38 -10.45
C THR A 109 -7.62 4.91 -11.32
N SER A 110 -6.36 4.55 -11.05
CA SER A 110 -5.25 4.91 -11.93
C SER A 110 -5.43 4.24 -13.29
N PRO A 111 -5.16 4.93 -14.42
CA PRO A 111 -5.10 4.30 -15.74
C PRO A 111 -4.05 3.19 -15.79
N THR A 112 -3.07 3.22 -14.88
CA THR A 112 -2.03 2.21 -14.69
C THR A 112 -2.19 1.54 -13.32
N SER A 113 -3.35 0.94 -13.04
CA SER A 113 -3.68 0.34 -11.73
C SER A 113 -2.74 -0.78 -11.24
N LEU A 114 -1.88 -1.33 -12.11
CA LEU A 114 -0.83 -2.29 -11.77
C LEU A 114 0.52 -1.65 -11.43
N ILE A 115 0.64 -0.33 -11.60
CA ILE A 115 1.82 0.46 -11.29
C ILE A 115 1.51 1.27 -10.03
N PRO A 116 2.36 1.22 -8.99
CA PRO A 116 2.12 2.02 -7.79
C PRO A 116 2.26 3.50 -8.15
N ILE A 117 1.34 4.30 -7.62
CA ILE A 117 1.38 5.75 -7.80
C ILE A 117 2.41 6.42 -6.88
N MET A 118 2.81 5.73 -5.81
CA MET A 118 3.79 6.18 -4.84
C MET A 118 4.49 4.96 -4.22
N ILE A 119 5.80 5.05 -4.07
CA ILE A 119 6.61 4.12 -3.30
C ILE A 119 7.46 4.93 -2.33
N ILE A 120 7.33 4.62 -1.05
CA ILE A 120 8.19 5.18 0.00
C ILE A 120 9.11 4.07 0.49
N SER A 121 10.41 4.22 0.22
CA SER A 121 11.48 3.44 0.84
C SER A 121 11.68 3.94 2.27
N PHE A 122 11.45 3.10 3.25
CA PHE A 122 11.61 3.40 4.67
C PHE A 122 12.44 2.31 5.34
N GLY A 123 12.68 2.44 6.64
CA GLY A 123 13.67 1.61 7.32
C GLY A 123 14.87 2.41 7.80
N THR A 124 15.96 1.68 7.98
CA THR A 124 17.29 2.20 8.35
C THR A 124 18.32 2.01 7.25
N ALA A 125 17.93 1.40 6.13
CA ALA A 125 18.77 1.14 4.98
C ALA A 125 18.00 1.37 3.68
N GLY A 126 18.70 1.81 2.63
CA GLY A 126 18.12 1.96 1.29
C GLY A 126 17.92 0.62 0.59
N ILE A 127 16.99 0.54 -0.35
CA ILE A 127 16.78 -0.66 -1.18
C ILE A 127 17.93 -0.89 -2.16
N ASP A 128 18.16 -2.16 -2.53
CA ASP A 128 19.22 -2.55 -3.46
C ASP A 128 18.99 -2.01 -4.88
N THR A 129 20.08 -1.68 -5.60
CA THR A 129 20.02 -1.12 -6.96
C THR A 129 19.26 -2.01 -7.94
N SER A 130 19.30 -3.33 -7.79
CA SER A 130 18.51 -4.25 -8.63
C SER A 130 17.00 -4.06 -8.45
N ILE A 131 16.56 -3.79 -7.22
CA ILE A 131 15.16 -3.50 -6.89
C ILE A 131 14.77 -2.13 -7.43
N VAL A 132 15.65 -1.13 -7.31
CA VAL A 132 15.43 0.20 -7.91
C VAL A 132 15.25 0.09 -9.42
N ASN A 133 16.12 -0.67 -10.10
CA ASN A 133 16.04 -0.89 -11.54
C ASN A 133 14.73 -1.60 -11.93
N TYR A 134 14.28 -2.58 -11.14
CA TYR A 134 12.98 -3.22 -11.34
C TYR A 134 11.82 -2.23 -11.21
N ILE A 135 11.80 -1.41 -10.14
CA ILE A 135 10.77 -0.39 -9.91
C ILE A 135 10.70 0.60 -11.07
N ASN A 136 11.85 1.07 -11.54
CA ASN A 136 11.92 1.96 -12.70
C ASN A 136 11.43 1.25 -13.97
N GLY A 137 11.76 -0.02 -14.15
CA GLY A 137 11.36 -0.83 -15.30
C GLY A 137 9.85 -1.11 -15.39
N ILE A 138 9.13 -1.17 -14.26
CA ILE A 138 7.68 -1.34 -14.26
C ILE A 138 6.90 -0.04 -14.51
N GLY A 139 7.59 1.09 -14.70
CA GLY A 139 6.98 2.36 -15.12
C GLY A 139 6.49 3.26 -13.99
N VAL A 140 7.05 3.14 -12.79
CA VAL A 140 6.82 4.14 -11.72
C VAL A 140 7.38 5.49 -12.17
N LEU A 141 6.58 6.56 -12.02
CA LEU A 141 6.97 7.89 -12.48
C LEU A 141 8.20 8.40 -11.71
N PRO A 142 9.12 9.13 -12.39
CA PRO A 142 10.22 9.80 -11.72
C PRO A 142 9.70 10.73 -10.61
N GLY A 143 10.28 10.62 -9.41
CA GLY A 143 9.86 11.38 -8.23
C GLY A 143 8.78 10.70 -7.38
N ASN A 144 8.17 9.60 -7.85
CA ASN A 144 7.20 8.82 -7.06
C ASN A 144 7.84 7.65 -6.29
N LEU A 145 9.17 7.54 -6.34
CA LEU A 145 9.98 6.69 -5.46
C LEU A 145 10.85 7.61 -4.60
N ILE A 146 10.56 7.65 -3.30
CA ILE A 146 11.24 8.55 -2.33
C ILE A 146 11.68 7.80 -1.08
N GLY A 147 12.42 8.48 -0.19
CA GLY A 147 12.79 7.98 1.14
C GLY A 147 14.21 7.40 1.22
N VAL A 148 14.46 6.53 2.19
CA VAL A 148 15.81 6.06 2.53
C VAL A 148 16.50 5.44 1.31
N GLY A 149 17.74 5.87 1.05
CA GLY A 149 18.54 5.44 -0.10
C GLY A 149 18.42 6.35 -1.33
N PHE A 150 17.59 7.40 -1.25
CA PHE A 150 17.40 8.37 -2.34
C PHE A 150 17.76 9.79 -1.91
N THR A 151 18.04 10.63 -2.90
CA THR A 151 18.29 12.06 -2.74
C THR A 151 16.98 12.83 -2.68
N ASP A 152 16.87 13.75 -1.72
CA ASP A 152 15.74 14.66 -1.60
C ASP A 152 15.96 15.92 -2.45
N PRO A 153 15.24 16.09 -3.57
CA PRO A 153 15.40 17.26 -4.43
C PRO A 153 14.99 18.56 -3.73
N ASN A 154 14.23 18.49 -2.63
CA ASN A 154 13.75 19.67 -1.90
C ASN A 154 14.66 20.09 -0.74
N ASN A 155 15.75 19.36 -0.50
CA ASN A 155 16.67 19.61 0.60
C ASN A 155 18.13 19.69 0.13
N ASN A 156 18.42 20.62 -0.79
CA ASN A 156 19.76 20.83 -1.35
C ASN A 156 20.42 19.56 -1.92
N ASN A 157 19.62 18.61 -2.43
CA ASN A 157 20.08 17.29 -2.86
C ASN A 157 20.82 16.50 -1.76
N ASN A 158 20.49 16.74 -0.49
CA ASN A 158 20.86 15.86 0.61
C ASN A 158 20.03 14.56 0.54
N ASN A 159 20.54 13.49 1.10
CA ASN A 159 19.80 12.23 1.20
C ASN A 159 18.60 12.38 2.15
N TYR A 160 17.51 11.66 1.86
CA TYR A 160 16.41 11.54 2.82
C TYR A 160 16.91 10.99 4.16
N PRO A 161 16.44 11.52 5.30
CA PRO A 161 16.83 11.03 6.62
C PRO A 161 16.31 9.60 6.83
N SER A 162 16.90 8.82 7.74
CA SER A 162 16.33 7.51 8.10
C SER A 162 14.95 7.64 8.77
N CYS A 163 14.11 6.61 8.65
CA CYS A 163 12.81 6.56 9.32
C CYS A 163 13.01 6.16 10.80
N ASN A 164 13.52 7.07 11.63
CA ASN A 164 13.93 6.75 13.01
C ASN A 164 13.04 7.34 14.12
N VAL A 165 12.17 8.29 13.78
CA VAL A 165 11.19 8.87 14.71
C VAL A 165 9.83 9.03 14.02
N ALA A 166 8.76 9.01 14.80
CA ALA A 166 7.40 9.27 14.35
C ALA A 166 7.28 10.66 13.69
N ASN A 167 6.28 10.81 12.81
CA ASN A 167 5.86 12.08 12.21
C ASN A 167 6.91 12.78 11.34
N ILE A 168 7.91 12.05 10.82
CA ILE A 168 8.76 12.60 9.76
C ILE A 168 7.92 12.76 8.48
N PRO A 169 7.79 13.96 7.90
CA PRO A 169 6.88 14.21 6.78
C PRO A 169 7.05 13.26 5.58
N THR A 170 8.29 12.90 5.23
CA THR A 170 8.60 11.95 4.15
C THR A 170 8.01 10.56 4.37
N TYR A 171 7.83 10.16 5.64
CA TYR A 171 7.36 8.82 6.04
C TYR A 171 5.88 8.80 6.44
N LEU A 172 5.17 9.90 6.17
CA LEU A 172 3.72 9.98 6.29
C LEU A 172 3.09 9.63 4.94
N LEU A 173 2.63 8.40 4.79
CA LEU A 173 1.92 7.97 3.59
C LEU A 173 0.47 8.46 3.64
N ASN A 174 0.19 9.53 2.91
CA ASN A 174 -1.17 10.05 2.78
C ASN A 174 -1.98 9.26 1.76
N ILE A 175 -3.16 8.81 2.17
CA ILE A 175 -4.16 8.15 1.36
C ILE A 175 -5.33 9.12 1.21
N PRO A 176 -5.47 9.78 0.04
CA PRO A 176 -6.45 10.83 -0.14
C PRO A 176 -7.87 10.33 0.08
N GLY A 177 -8.65 11.13 0.81
CA GLY A 177 -10.07 10.90 1.03
C GLY A 177 -10.87 10.72 -0.25
N ALA A 178 -10.59 11.54 -1.25
CA ALA A 178 -11.22 11.44 -2.57
C ALA A 178 -10.97 10.09 -3.24
N ALA A 179 -9.83 9.44 -2.98
CA ALA A 179 -9.54 8.10 -3.48
C ALA A 179 -10.27 7.03 -2.66
N LEU A 180 -10.35 7.19 -1.34
CA LEU A 180 -11.04 6.26 -0.44
C LEU A 180 -12.56 6.22 -0.67
N PHE A 181 -13.18 7.38 -0.90
CA PHE A 181 -14.61 7.54 -1.10
C PHE A 181 -15.01 7.73 -2.57
N ASN A 182 -14.13 7.38 -3.50
CA ASN A 182 -14.48 7.44 -4.92
C ASN A 182 -15.68 6.53 -5.22
N GLU A 183 -16.60 7.00 -6.06
CA GLU A 183 -17.92 6.39 -6.35
C GLU A 183 -18.91 6.33 -5.17
N VAL A 184 -18.55 6.78 -3.97
CA VAL A 184 -19.52 6.98 -2.89
C VAL A 184 -20.31 8.26 -3.19
N SER A 185 -21.63 8.17 -3.18
CA SER A 185 -22.53 9.32 -3.37
C SER A 185 -22.26 10.40 -2.31
N ALA A 186 -22.26 11.67 -2.73
CA ALA A 186 -22.02 12.82 -1.83
C ALA A 186 -22.78 12.79 -0.48
N PRO A 187 -24.10 12.46 -0.42
CA PRO A 187 -24.82 12.39 0.86
C PRO A 187 -24.39 11.24 1.79
N LEU A 188 -23.60 10.29 1.30
CA LEU A 188 -23.09 9.13 2.06
C LEU A 188 -21.61 9.29 2.43
N ARG A 189 -20.99 10.43 2.13
CA ARG A 189 -19.60 10.71 2.53
C ARG A 189 -19.61 11.35 3.92
N PRO A 190 -18.71 10.94 4.83
CA PRO A 190 -18.58 11.58 6.14
C PRO A 190 -18.10 13.02 6.00
N VAL A 191 -18.40 13.87 6.99
CA VAL A 191 -18.10 15.32 6.93
C VAL A 191 -16.61 15.62 6.73
N GLU A 192 -15.72 14.78 7.26
CA GLU A 192 -14.27 14.95 7.17
C GLU A 192 -13.62 14.08 6.09
N PHE A 193 -14.41 13.53 5.15
CA PHE A 193 -13.91 12.58 4.16
C PHE A 193 -12.72 13.10 3.36
N ALA A 194 -12.63 14.43 3.14
CA ALA A 194 -11.59 15.06 2.33
C ALA A 194 -10.17 14.92 2.92
N ALA A 195 -10.03 14.82 4.25
CA ALA A 195 -8.73 14.75 4.92
C ALA A 195 -7.98 13.44 4.60
N GLY A 196 -8.71 12.36 4.32
CA GLY A 196 -8.13 11.04 4.07
C GLY A 196 -7.49 10.43 5.31
N PHE A 197 -6.63 9.44 5.08
CA PHE A 197 -5.91 8.74 6.13
C PHE A 197 -4.40 8.90 5.93
N THR A 198 -3.70 9.27 6.99
CA THR A 198 -2.23 9.34 6.98
C THR A 198 -1.66 8.19 7.79
N LEU A 199 -0.89 7.33 7.12
CA LEU A 199 -0.19 6.21 7.74
C LEU A 199 1.25 6.62 8.06
N ASP A 200 1.61 6.63 9.34
CA ASP A 200 3.00 6.81 9.76
C ASP A 200 3.77 5.49 9.58
N LEU A 201 4.69 5.46 8.61
CA LEU A 201 5.51 4.28 8.32
C LEU A 201 6.51 3.95 9.44
N TRP A 202 6.82 4.91 10.32
CA TRP A 202 7.64 4.64 11.51
C TRP A 202 6.93 3.66 12.45
N GLU A 203 5.61 3.78 12.64
CA GLU A 203 4.85 2.84 13.47
C GLU A 203 4.94 1.40 12.94
N LEU A 204 4.91 1.25 11.61
CA LEU A 204 5.07 -0.06 10.98
C LEU A 204 6.48 -0.59 11.17
N GLN A 205 7.49 0.27 11.01
CA GLN A 205 8.87 -0.10 11.24
C GLN A 205 9.08 -0.59 12.69
N VAL A 206 8.50 0.07 13.69
CA VAL A 206 8.59 -0.36 15.10
C VAL A 206 8.03 -1.76 15.29
N VAL A 207 6.87 -2.06 14.68
CA VAL A 207 6.27 -3.40 14.74
C VAL A 207 7.19 -4.44 14.09
N ILE A 208 7.72 -4.15 12.90
CA ILE A 208 8.61 -5.05 12.15
C ILE A 208 9.90 -5.31 12.94
N ARG A 209 10.58 -4.27 13.40
CA ARG A 209 11.81 -4.35 14.18
C ARG A 209 11.66 -5.17 15.45
N ARG A 210 10.57 -4.95 16.20
CA ARG A 210 10.25 -5.75 17.39
C ARG A 210 10.10 -7.24 17.09
N GLN A 211 9.62 -7.61 15.90
CA GLN A 211 9.49 -9.02 15.51
C GLN A 211 10.79 -9.62 14.98
N LEU A 212 11.65 -8.79 14.40
CA LEU A 212 12.97 -9.17 13.90
C LEU A 212 14.05 -9.14 15.00
N ASN A 213 13.73 -8.63 16.19
CA ASN A 213 14.63 -8.46 17.33
C ASN A 213 15.86 -7.57 17.01
N ILE A 214 15.62 -6.43 16.36
CA ILE A 214 16.65 -5.46 15.96
C ILE A 214 16.29 -4.01 16.27
#